data_AF-A0A7Y0SJI0-F1
#
_entry.id   AF-A0A7Y0SJI0-F1
#
_cell.length_a   1.000
_cell.length_b   1.000
_cell.length_c   1.000
_cell.angle_alpha   90.00
_cell.angle_beta   90.00
_cell.angle_gamma   90.00
#
_symmetry.space_group_name_H-M   'P 1'
#
loop_
_entity.id
_entity.type
_entity.pdbx_description
1 polymer ?
#
loop_
_entity_poly.entity_id
_entity_poly.type
_entity_poly.pdbx_seq_one_letter_code
_entity_poly.pdbx_strand_id
1 'polypeptide(L)' 'QMGITPHQYVLGKRIDMARELIEQGHLSLGQIAEFTGFSSQSTFTHTFTRLQGISPSRYKKQVG' A
#
# COMPACT_ATOMS: atom_id res chain seq x y z
N GLN A 1 15.43 21.77 7.85
CA GLN A 1 14.15 21.32 7.27
C GLN A 1 14.37 19.93 6.70
N MET A 2 14.04 18.86 7.44
CA MET A 2 14.17 17.51 6.92
C MET A 2 12.96 17.21 6.04
N GLY A 3 13.10 17.54 4.76
CA GLY A 3 12.14 17.19 3.73
C GLY A 3 12.07 15.68 3.55
N ILE A 4 10.88 15.19 3.26
CA ILE A 4 10.59 13.81 2.89
C ILE A 4 11.62 13.39 1.83
N THR A 5 12.31 12.26 2.04
CA THR A 5 13.26 11.78 1.03
C THR A 5 12.51 11.37 -0.25
N PRO A 6 13.13 11.46 -1.43
CA PRO A 6 12.47 11.03 -2.68
C PRO A 6 11.87 9.62 -2.58
N HIS A 7 12.58 8.72 -1.90
CA HIS A 7 12.11 7.37 -1.63
C HIS A 7 10.83 7.33 -0.77
N GLN A 8 10.77 8.12 0.31
CA GLN A 8 9.57 8.20 1.15
C GLN A 8 8.37 8.79 0.39
N TYR A 9 8.60 9.77 -0.49
CA TYR A 9 7.54 10.32 -1.33
C TYR A 9 6.97 9.28 -2.29
N VAL A 10 7.84 8.53 -2.97
CA VAL A 10 7.43 7.44 -3.88
C VAL A 10 6.66 6.35 -3.13
N LEU A 11 7.12 5.95 -1.94
CA LEU A 11 6.39 4.99 -1.11
C LEU A 11 5.01 5.50 -0.72
N GLY A 12 4.87 6.78 -0.38
CA GLY A 12 3.57 7.41 -0.11
C GLY A 12 2.62 7.25 -1.30
N LYS A 13 3.06 7.64 -2.51
CA LYS A 13 2.27 7.52 -3.72
C LYS A 13 1.86 6.09 -4.07
N ARG A 14 2.75 5.11 -3.83
CA ARG A 14 2.42 3.69 -4.02
C ARG A 14 1.35 3.21 -3.04
N ILE A 15 1.40 3.67 -1.79
CA ILE A 15 0.39 3.32 -0.79
C ILE A 15 -0.95 4.03 -1.08
N ASP A 16 -0.94 5.27 -1.54
CA ASP A 16 -2.15 5.98 -1.95
C ASP A 16 -2.88 5.19 -3.06
N MET A 17 -2.16 4.80 -4.12
CA MET A 17 -2.71 3.97 -5.20
C MET A 17 -3.17 2.59 -4.69
N ALA A 18 -2.42 1.97 -3.77
CA ALA A 18 -2.84 0.69 -3.20
C ALA A 18 -4.18 0.76 -2.47
N ARG A 19 -4.48 1.88 -1.78
CA ARG A 19 -5.77 2.08 -1.11
C ARG A 19 -6.92 2.12 -2.10
N GLU A 20 -6.77 2.92 -3.17
CA GLU A 20 -7.77 3.02 -4.24
C GLU A 20 -8.05 1.64 -4.86
N LEU A 21 -7.00 0.84 -5.13
CA LEU A 21 -7.15 -0.50 -5.68
C LEU A 21 -7.80 -1.49 -4.70
N ILE A 22 -7.56 -1.35 -3.39
CA ILE A 22 -8.24 -2.16 -2.37
C ILE A 22 -9.72 -1.81 -2.31
N GLU A 23 -10.07 -0.51 -2.33
CA GLU A 23 -11.44 -0.01 -2.30
C GLU A 23 -12.25 -0.42 -3.53
N GLN A 24 -11.60 -0.54 -4.69
CA GLN A 24 -12.24 -1.09 -5.88
C GLN A 24 -12.59 -2.59 -5.74
N GLY A 25 -11.92 -3.34 -4.87
CA GLY A 25 -12.29 -4.72 -4.53
C GLY A 25 -11.92 -5.82 -5.55
N HIS A 26 -11.48 -5.47 -6.76
CA HIS A 26 -11.25 -6.43 -7.85
C HIS A 26 -9.93 -7.23 -7.75
N LEU A 27 -8.96 -6.76 -6.97
CA LEU A 27 -7.62 -7.33 -6.93
C LEU A 27 -7.30 -8.01 -5.59
N SER A 28 -6.49 -9.07 -5.65
CA SER A 28 -5.83 -9.64 -4.46
C SER A 28 -4.71 -8.72 -3.96
N LEU A 29 -4.33 -8.88 -2.68
CA LEU A 29 -3.23 -8.09 -2.11
C LEU A 29 -1.87 -8.36 -2.78
N GLY A 30 -1.68 -9.57 -3.31
CA GLY A 30 -0.49 -9.92 -4.10
C GLY A 30 -0.45 -9.15 -5.41
N GLN A 31 -1.56 -9.11 -6.16
CA GLN A 31 -1.66 -8.32 -7.39
C GLN A 31 -1.49 -6.83 -7.11
N ILE A 32 -2.09 -6.29 -6.04
CA ILE A 32 -1.92 -4.88 -5.66
C ILE A 32 -0.46 -4.55 -5.37
N ALA A 33 0.26 -5.44 -4.68
CA ALA A 33 1.69 -5.26 -4.43
C ALA A 33 2.49 -5.16 -5.74
N GLU A 34 2.22 -6.04 -6.70
CA GLU A 34 2.86 -6.04 -8.03
C GLU A 34 2.51 -4.76 -8.83
N PHE A 35 1.22 -4.42 -8.92
CA PHE A 35 0.74 -3.23 -9.64
C PHE A 35 1.29 -1.91 -9.09
N THR A 36 1.51 -1.84 -7.77
CA THR A 36 2.09 -0.66 -7.11
C THR A 36 3.61 -0.72 -7.01
N GLY A 37 4.24 -1.70 -7.68
CA GLY A 37 5.68 -1.81 -7.89
C GLY A 37 6.48 -2.35 -6.70
N PHE A 38 5.84 -2.96 -5.71
CA PHE A 38 6.56 -3.63 -4.62
C PHE A 38 7.16 -4.95 -5.10
N SER A 39 8.36 -5.27 -4.62
CA SER A 39 9.06 -6.52 -4.96
C SER A 39 8.38 -7.77 -4.40
N SER A 40 7.53 -7.62 -3.38
CA SER A 40 6.76 -8.71 -2.79
C SER A 40 5.56 -8.21 -2.00
N GLN A 41 4.57 -9.08 -1.82
CA GLN A 41 3.41 -8.82 -0.95
C GLN A 41 3.82 -8.52 0.50
N SER A 42 4.90 -9.16 1.00
CA SER A 42 5.39 -8.92 2.36
C SER A 42 5.93 -7.49 2.53
N THR A 43 6.72 -7.01 1.56
CA THR A 43 7.27 -5.63 1.57
C THR A 43 6.15 -4.59 1.47
N PHE A 44 5.17 -4.85 0.61
CA PHE A 44 3.94 -4.07 0.52
C PHE A 44 3.21 -4.03 1.87
N THR A 45 2.93 -5.18 2.46
CA THR A 45 2.19 -5.30 3.73
C THR A 45 2.87 -4.53 4.85
N HIS A 46 4.18 -4.68 5.00
CA HIS A 46 4.95 -3.95 6.00
C HIS A 46 4.90 -2.42 5.78
N THR A 47 5.08 -1.98 4.53
CA THR A 47 5.07 -0.55 4.19
C THR A 47 3.68 0.07 4.34
N PHE A 48 2.64 -0.62 3.88
CA PHE A 48 1.25 -0.20 4.02
C PHE A 48 0.90 -0.07 5.51
N THR A 49 1.21 -1.08 6.32
CA THR A 49 0.93 -1.06 7.77
C THR A 49 1.65 0.10 8.46
N ARG A 50 2.91 0.35 8.11
CA ARG A 50 3.69 1.46 8.67
C ARG A 50 3.11 2.83 8.30
N LEU A 51 2.56 3.00 7.09
CA LEU A 51 2.04 4.29 6.62
C LEU A 51 0.56 4.52 6.92
N GLN A 52 -0.24 3.46 7.03
CA GLN A 52 -1.70 3.54 7.26
C GLN A 52 -2.12 3.13 8.69
N GLY A 53 -1.21 2.57 9.48
CA GLY A 53 -1.47 2.11 10.85
C GLY A 53 -2.22 0.79 10.97
N ILE A 54 -2.69 0.20 9.87
CA ILE A 54 -3.39 -1.09 9.83
C ILE A 54 -2.94 -1.93 8.63
N SER A 55 -3.03 -3.25 8.75
CA SER A 55 -2.65 -4.15 7.65
C SER A 55 -3.59 -3.98 6.44
N PRO A 56 -3.09 -4.16 5.21
CA PRO A 56 -3.93 -4.09 4.01
C PRO A 56 -5.05 -5.14 3.99
N SER A 57 -4.84 -6.31 4.63
CA SER A 57 -5.88 -7.32 4.79
C SER A 57 -7.01 -6.89 5.72
N ARG A 58 -6.69 -6.15 6.79
CA ARG A 58 -7.69 -5.56 7.69
C ARG A 58 -8.38 -4.37 7.03
N TYR A 59 -7.63 -3.50 6.34
CA TYR A 59 -8.18 -2.39 5.56
C TYR A 59 -9.20 -2.89 4.53
N LYS A 60 -8.84 -3.93 3.74
CA LYS A 60 -9.73 -4.54 2.75
C LYS A 60 -11.06 -5.03 3.34
N LYS A 61 -11.06 -5.55 4.58
CA LYS A 61 -12.28 -5.97 5.28
C LYS A 61 -13.12 -4.82 5.84
N GLN A 62 -12.57 -3.61 5.93
CA GLN A 62 -13.29 -2.43 6.42
C GLN A 62 -13.97 -1.65 5.28
N VAL A 63 -13.39 -1.70 4.08
CA VAL A 63 -13.89 -0.97 2.90
C VAL A 63 -14.70 -1.82 1.93
N GLY A 64 -14.52 -3.15 1.95
CA GLY A 64 -15.37 -4.10 1.23
C GLY A 64 -16.41 -4.70 2.15
#